data_AF-A0A397GKW3-F1
#
_entry.id   AF-A0A397GKW3-F1
#
_cell.length_a   1.000
_cell.length_b   1.000
_cell.length_c   1.000
_cell.angle_alpha   90.00
_cell.angle_beta   90.00
_cell.angle_gamma   90.00
#
_symmetry.space_group_name_H-M   'P 1'
#
loop_
_entity.id
_entity.type
_entity.pdbx_description
1 polymer ?
#
loop_
_entity_poly.entity_id
_entity_poly.type
_entity_poly.pdbx_seq_one_letter_code
_entity_poly.pdbx_strand_id
1 'polypeptide(L)'
;MTLQENGIRAEQYYLFRVGMKTQVEIKNRPFIIRVVQGNKHNNSLPGFLCESLLESNEEVENDPTSAISKLYKKIFQNETRFLGTLMMGMENESILNELVSDLNFRPFSINTLKFNILIHSIGENGFEFASSLFYSKSKERALFFQTMNDNEYSICIYKAYQLFEKFQGLDSNDVWKKIGILKDQSEITLFGLDNSIVQEKLEQARRVVCFYNEWDNYSKMEQIFKYNLQKRTSSQINWYSLFEEWKQNNCQIIELYSRLALLYPSNYIFSKREIRAWQAMLRATGCVNITPFDKKESEIEFWTRSPNPESNKAVINMLYHNGFLNIMSKNTADSIEKFWNSFEHSLNLNKRELETKLHVSSHTIHNAKIYGRINGPRCPAISKPPMKRKITSGII
;
A
#
# COMPACT_ATOMS: atom_id res chain seq x y z
N MET A 1 -23.38 -17.69 -19.30
CA MET A 1 -24.47 -16.80 -19.77
C MET A 1 -23.92 -15.38 -19.85
N THR A 2 -24.16 -14.70 -20.96
CA THR A 2 -23.79 -13.29 -21.17
C THR A 2 -24.65 -12.40 -20.29
N LEU A 3 -24.07 -11.81 -19.24
CA LEU A 3 -24.62 -10.58 -18.66
C LEU A 3 -24.38 -9.46 -19.68
N GLN A 4 -25.38 -9.26 -20.54
CA GLN A 4 -25.47 -8.08 -21.39
C GLN A 4 -25.85 -6.89 -20.49
N GLU A 5 -24.84 -6.15 -20.06
CA GLU A 5 -24.98 -4.72 -19.87
C GLU A 5 -24.02 -4.04 -20.85
N ASN A 6 -24.59 -3.30 -21.80
CA ASN A 6 -23.90 -2.37 -22.71
C ASN A 6 -23.00 -2.95 -23.81
N GLY A 7 -23.41 -4.01 -24.51
CA GLY A 7 -22.92 -4.28 -25.89
C GLY A 7 -21.43 -4.56 -26.04
N ILE A 8 -20.70 -4.82 -24.95
CA ILE A 8 -19.29 -5.21 -24.97
C ILE A 8 -19.24 -6.72 -24.72
N ARG A 9 -18.69 -7.48 -25.67
CA ARG A 9 -18.32 -8.89 -25.43
C ARG A 9 -17.24 -8.90 -24.35
N ALA A 10 -17.66 -9.11 -23.10
CA ALA A 10 -16.73 -9.47 -22.04
C ALA A 10 -16.23 -10.89 -22.34
N GLU A 11 -14.96 -11.04 -22.71
CA GLU A 11 -14.30 -12.34 -22.71
C GLU A 11 -14.32 -12.85 -21.27
N GLN A 12 -15.05 -13.93 -21.03
CA GLN A 12 -15.20 -14.51 -19.71
C GLN A 12 -13.90 -15.23 -19.35
N TYR A 13 -13.09 -14.63 -18.48
CA TYR A 13 -11.86 -15.25 -17.98
C TYR A 13 -12.23 -16.39 -17.02
N TYR A 14 -11.92 -17.62 -17.42
CA TYR A 14 -12.12 -18.79 -16.57
C TYR A 14 -11.00 -18.88 -15.53
N LEU A 15 -11.36 -18.73 -14.26
CA LEU A 15 -10.41 -18.76 -13.16
C LEU A 15 -10.04 -20.21 -12.81
N PHE A 16 -9.04 -20.76 -13.48
CA PHE A 16 -8.51 -22.08 -13.12
C PHE A 16 -7.62 -21.98 -11.89
N ARG A 17 -8.00 -22.67 -10.81
CA ARG A 17 -7.21 -22.74 -9.58
C ARG A 17 -6.42 -24.04 -9.52
N VAL A 18 -5.14 -23.98 -9.16
CA VAL A 18 -4.34 -25.18 -8.91
C VAL A 18 -5.02 -26.02 -7.82
N GLY A 19 -5.17 -27.31 -8.07
CA GLY A 19 -5.89 -28.25 -7.20
C GLY A 19 -7.39 -28.38 -7.51
N MET A 20 -7.95 -27.52 -8.35
CA MET A 20 -9.32 -27.66 -8.84
C MET A 20 -9.51 -29.01 -9.54
N LYS A 21 -10.62 -29.68 -9.24
CA LYS A 21 -11.03 -30.92 -9.88
C LYS A 21 -12.45 -30.81 -10.41
N THR A 22 -12.67 -31.26 -11.63
CA THR A 22 -14.01 -31.44 -12.18
C THR A 22 -14.18 -32.88 -12.62
N GLN A 23 -15.29 -33.50 -12.26
CA GLN A 23 -15.66 -34.82 -12.77
C GLN A 23 -16.75 -34.68 -13.83
N VAL A 24 -16.56 -35.34 -14.96
CA VAL A 24 -17.55 -35.51 -16.02
C VAL A 24 -17.70 -36.98 -16.34
N GLU A 25 -18.90 -37.43 -16.67
CA GLU A 25 -19.15 -38.82 -17.06
C GLU A 25 -19.21 -38.93 -18.58
N ILE A 26 -18.36 -39.77 -19.15
CA ILE A 26 -18.31 -40.03 -20.60
C ILE A 26 -18.45 -41.53 -20.80
N LYS A 27 -19.50 -41.96 -21.51
CA LYS A 27 -19.83 -43.38 -21.74
C LYS A 27 -19.89 -44.19 -20.44
N ASN A 28 -20.60 -43.68 -19.44
CA ASN A 28 -20.75 -44.29 -18.11
C ASN A 28 -19.42 -44.53 -17.38
N ARG A 29 -18.39 -43.73 -17.70
CA ARG A 29 -17.08 -43.78 -17.06
C ARG A 29 -16.71 -42.39 -16.57
N PRO A 30 -16.25 -42.23 -15.31
CA PRO A 30 -15.88 -40.93 -14.78
C PRO A 30 -14.53 -40.49 -15.35
N PHE A 31 -14.46 -39.23 -15.78
CA PHE A 31 -13.25 -38.52 -16.16
C PHE A 31 -13.09 -37.36 -15.20
N ILE A 32 -11.97 -37.31 -14.50
CA ILE A 32 -11.64 -36.27 -13.52
C ILE A 32 -10.54 -35.42 -14.13
N ILE A 33 -10.85 -34.16 -14.42
CA ILE A 33 -9.86 -33.17 -14.85
C ILE A 33 -9.35 -32.45 -13.61
N ARG A 34 -8.04 -32.45 -13.41
CA ARG A 34 -7.32 -31.77 -12.34
C ARG A 34 -6.45 -30.66 -12.91
N VAL A 35 -6.56 -29.47 -12.34
CA VAL A 35 -5.66 -28.36 -12.62
C VAL A 35 -4.42 -28.49 -11.73
N VAL A 36 -3.24 -28.46 -12.34
CA VAL A 36 -1.93 -28.53 -11.66
C VAL A 36 -1.09 -27.31 -11.98
N GLN A 37 -0.05 -27.08 -11.18
CA GLN A 37 0.89 -25.99 -11.44
C GLN A 37 1.89 -26.41 -12.53
N GLY A 38 2.04 -25.55 -13.54
CA GLY A 38 3.00 -25.73 -14.62
C GLY A 38 2.48 -26.61 -15.73
N ASN A 39 2.91 -26.30 -16.95
CA ASN A 39 2.67 -27.11 -18.14
C ASN A 39 3.95 -27.18 -18.99
N LYS A 40 3.89 -27.91 -20.11
CA LYS A 40 5.05 -28.14 -20.99
C LYS A 40 5.69 -26.86 -21.53
N HIS A 41 4.92 -25.78 -21.63
CA HIS A 41 5.40 -24.50 -22.13
C HIS A 41 5.93 -23.59 -21.02
N ASN A 42 5.33 -23.61 -19.83
CA ASN A 42 5.68 -22.71 -18.75
C ASN A 42 5.25 -23.25 -17.38
N ASN A 43 6.16 -23.27 -16.42
CA ASN A 43 5.90 -23.68 -15.04
C ASN A 43 4.95 -22.73 -14.27
N SER A 44 4.77 -21.50 -14.75
CA SER A 44 3.89 -20.49 -14.17
C SER A 44 2.46 -20.52 -14.74
N LEU A 45 2.21 -21.30 -15.79
CA LEU A 45 0.87 -21.45 -16.38
C LEU A 45 0.18 -22.70 -15.81
N PRO A 46 -1.16 -22.74 -15.78
CA PRO A 46 -1.87 -23.93 -15.36
C PRO A 46 -1.61 -25.08 -16.34
N GLY A 47 -1.41 -26.27 -15.77
CA GLY A 47 -1.42 -27.53 -16.47
C GLY A 47 -2.66 -28.33 -16.15
N PHE A 48 -2.99 -29.27 -17.03
CA PHE A 48 -4.22 -30.07 -16.93
C PHE A 48 -3.87 -31.55 -17.02
N LEU A 49 -4.32 -32.31 -16.03
CA LEU A 49 -4.28 -33.76 -16.03
C LEU A 49 -5.71 -34.28 -16.03
N CYS A 50 -5.95 -35.35 -16.77
CA CYS A 50 -7.17 -36.11 -16.72
C CYS A 50 -6.88 -37.51 -16.19
N GLU A 51 -7.75 -38.00 -15.33
CA GLU A 51 -7.70 -39.31 -14.69
C GLU A 51 -9.07 -39.98 -14.88
N SER A 52 -9.09 -41.28 -15.13
CA SER A 52 -10.31 -42.07 -15.27
C SER A 52 -10.09 -43.49 -14.75
N LEU A 53 -10.63 -43.77 -13.57
CA LEU A 53 -10.41 -45.02 -12.83
C LEU A 53 -8.91 -45.25 -12.59
N LEU A 54 -8.31 -46.26 -13.23
CA LEU A 54 -6.89 -46.62 -13.10
C LEU A 54 -6.01 -45.98 -14.19
N GLU A 55 -6.59 -45.24 -15.12
CA GLU A 55 -5.87 -44.64 -16.25
C GLU A 55 -5.74 -43.13 -16.07
N SER A 56 -4.61 -42.57 -16.47
CA SER A 56 -4.36 -41.13 -16.46
C SER A 56 -3.58 -40.70 -17.70
N ASN A 57 -3.55 -39.40 -17.96
CA ASN A 57 -2.54 -38.85 -18.84
C ASN A 57 -1.14 -39.18 -18.30
N GLU A 58 -0.21 -39.45 -19.21
CA GLU A 58 1.21 -39.68 -18.90
C GLU A 58 1.94 -38.36 -18.61
N GLU A 59 1.49 -37.29 -19.26
CA GLU A 59 2.10 -35.97 -19.15
C GLU A 59 1.03 -34.91 -18.88
N VAL A 60 1.47 -33.80 -18.28
CA VAL A 60 0.63 -32.62 -18.06
C VAL A 60 0.36 -31.93 -19.40
N GLU A 61 -0.92 -31.68 -19.69
CA GLU A 61 -1.34 -30.99 -20.90
C GLU A 61 -1.50 -29.49 -20.67
N ASN A 62 -1.37 -28.70 -21.74
CA ASN A 62 -1.42 -27.24 -21.65
C ASN A 62 -2.85 -26.68 -21.58
N ASP A 63 -3.84 -27.50 -21.90
CA ASP A 63 -5.25 -27.12 -21.94
C ASP A 63 -6.15 -28.33 -21.62
N PRO A 64 -7.37 -28.10 -21.10
CA PRO A 64 -8.26 -29.18 -20.67
C PRO A 64 -8.81 -30.01 -21.85
N THR A 65 -8.88 -29.44 -23.06
CA THR A 65 -9.32 -30.16 -24.26
C THR A 65 -8.34 -31.26 -24.61
N SER A 66 -7.04 -30.93 -24.59
CA SER A 66 -5.96 -31.88 -24.82
C SER A 66 -5.93 -32.97 -23.75
N ALA A 67 -6.06 -32.60 -22.47
CA ALA A 67 -6.08 -33.56 -21.35
C ALA A 67 -7.14 -34.65 -21.54
N ILE A 68 -8.41 -34.23 -21.70
CA ILE A 68 -9.52 -35.17 -21.80
C ILE A 68 -9.53 -35.95 -23.12
N SER A 69 -9.25 -35.30 -24.25
CA SER A 69 -9.32 -35.95 -25.57
C SER A 69 -8.22 -36.99 -25.74
N LYS A 70 -7.01 -36.74 -25.21
CA LYS A 70 -5.92 -37.72 -25.22
C LYS A 70 -6.20 -38.92 -24.33
N LEU A 71 -6.73 -38.70 -23.11
CA LEU A 71 -7.08 -39.80 -22.23
C LEU A 71 -8.24 -40.63 -22.83
N TYR A 72 -9.24 -39.96 -23.40
CA TYR A 72 -10.34 -40.65 -24.08
C TYR A 72 -9.86 -41.51 -25.24
N LYS A 73 -8.95 -40.98 -26.08
CA LYS A 73 -8.33 -41.75 -27.17
C LYS A 73 -7.59 -42.98 -26.64
N LYS A 74 -6.87 -42.85 -25.52
CA LYS A 74 -6.15 -43.96 -24.87
C LYS A 74 -7.10 -45.07 -24.39
N ILE A 75 -8.19 -44.70 -23.72
CA ILE A 75 -9.17 -45.65 -23.14
C ILE A 75 -9.98 -46.34 -24.23
N PHE A 76 -10.53 -45.57 -25.17
CA PHE A 76 -11.54 -46.06 -26.12
C PHE A 76 -11.00 -46.33 -27.52
N GLN A 77 -9.71 -46.06 -27.78
CA GLN A 77 -9.08 -46.22 -29.09
C GLN A 77 -9.83 -45.50 -30.21
N ASN A 78 -10.50 -44.39 -29.89
CA ASN A 78 -11.28 -43.58 -30.81
C ASN A 78 -10.91 -42.10 -30.68
N GLU A 79 -10.78 -41.42 -31.81
CA GLU A 79 -10.49 -39.99 -31.86
C GLU A 79 -11.77 -39.19 -31.68
N THR A 80 -11.88 -38.52 -30.53
CA THR A 80 -12.95 -37.55 -30.28
C THR A 80 -12.32 -36.35 -29.59
N ARG A 81 -12.59 -35.16 -30.12
CA ARG A 81 -12.11 -33.90 -29.55
C ARG A 81 -13.24 -33.27 -28.75
N PHE A 82 -13.08 -33.22 -27.44
CA PHE A 82 -14.03 -32.56 -26.55
C PHE A 82 -13.69 -31.09 -26.38
N LEU A 83 -14.68 -30.26 -26.08
CA LEU A 83 -14.43 -28.90 -25.62
C LEU A 83 -14.13 -28.94 -24.11
N GLY A 84 -12.86 -28.86 -23.72
CA GLY A 84 -12.44 -29.08 -22.33
C GLY A 84 -13.08 -28.13 -21.32
N THR A 85 -13.29 -26.87 -21.67
CA THR A 85 -14.00 -25.88 -20.82
C THR A 85 -15.45 -26.30 -20.56
N LEU A 86 -16.14 -26.82 -21.58
CA LEU A 86 -17.50 -27.32 -21.45
C LEU A 86 -17.54 -28.59 -20.59
N MET A 87 -16.58 -29.50 -20.79
CA MET A 87 -16.43 -30.71 -19.96
C MET A 87 -16.12 -30.38 -18.50
N MET A 88 -15.40 -29.29 -18.24
CA MET A 88 -15.15 -28.78 -16.90
C MET A 88 -16.33 -27.99 -16.29
N GLY A 89 -17.45 -27.88 -17.02
CA GLY A 89 -18.64 -27.18 -16.54
C GLY A 89 -18.50 -25.66 -16.50
N MET A 90 -17.55 -25.09 -17.24
CA MET A 90 -17.28 -23.65 -17.21
C MET A 90 -18.38 -22.79 -17.85
N GLU A 91 -19.36 -23.41 -18.50
CA GLU A 91 -20.57 -22.74 -19.00
C GLU A 91 -21.75 -22.83 -18.02
N ASN A 92 -21.62 -23.64 -16.96
CA ASN A 92 -22.67 -23.82 -15.96
C ASN A 92 -22.60 -22.71 -14.90
N GLU A 93 -23.67 -21.92 -14.80
CA GLU A 93 -23.75 -20.81 -13.86
C GLU A 93 -23.63 -21.22 -12.40
N SER A 94 -24.16 -22.38 -12.01
CA SER A 94 -24.07 -22.82 -10.61
C SER A 94 -22.61 -23.09 -10.22
N ILE A 95 -21.87 -23.78 -11.10
CA ILE A 95 -20.45 -24.07 -10.93
C ILE A 95 -19.64 -22.76 -10.92
N LEU A 96 -19.91 -21.87 -11.88
CA LEU A 96 -19.23 -20.58 -11.94
C LEU A 96 -19.48 -19.77 -10.67
N ASN A 97 -20.72 -19.70 -10.18
CA ASN A 97 -21.08 -18.96 -8.97
C ASN A 97 -20.39 -19.52 -7.72
N GLU A 98 -20.25 -20.85 -7.62
CA GLU A 98 -19.52 -21.49 -6.53
C GLU A 98 -18.02 -21.16 -6.60
N LEU A 99 -17.41 -21.22 -7.79
CA LEU A 99 -15.98 -20.93 -8.00
C LEU A 99 -15.56 -19.50 -7.68
N VAL A 100 -16.52 -18.56 -7.71
CA VAL A 100 -16.31 -17.15 -7.41
C VAL A 100 -16.93 -16.70 -6.08
N SER A 101 -17.55 -17.62 -5.33
CA SER A 101 -18.28 -17.31 -4.09
C SER A 101 -17.36 -16.82 -2.97
N ASP A 102 -16.12 -17.27 -2.96
CA ASP A 102 -15.06 -16.94 -1.99
C ASP A 102 -14.18 -15.76 -2.44
N LEU A 103 -14.44 -15.17 -3.61
CA LEU A 103 -13.64 -14.07 -4.14
C LEU A 103 -14.20 -12.72 -3.68
N ASN A 104 -13.41 -11.97 -2.91
CA ASN A 104 -13.72 -10.58 -2.55
C ASN A 104 -13.79 -9.66 -3.79
N PHE A 105 -13.10 -10.03 -4.86
CA PHE A 105 -13.09 -9.27 -6.11
C PHE A 105 -13.09 -10.21 -7.32
N ARG A 106 -13.93 -9.90 -8.30
CA ARG A 106 -13.98 -10.62 -9.59
C ARG A 106 -13.26 -9.78 -10.64
N PRO A 107 -12.13 -10.27 -11.20
CA PRO A 107 -11.43 -9.59 -12.28
C PRO A 107 -12.33 -9.36 -13.49
N PHE A 108 -12.15 -8.23 -14.16
CA PHE A 108 -12.89 -7.89 -15.37
C PHE A 108 -12.02 -7.12 -16.36
N SER A 109 -12.33 -7.23 -17.64
CA SER A 109 -11.60 -6.53 -18.70
C SER A 109 -12.32 -5.28 -19.17
N ILE A 110 -11.57 -4.22 -19.38
CA ILE A 110 -11.96 -3.00 -20.07
C ILE A 110 -11.38 -3.08 -21.48
N ASN A 111 -12.26 -3.12 -22.49
CA ASN A 111 -11.86 -3.10 -23.87
C ASN A 111 -11.74 -1.65 -24.34
N THR A 112 -10.55 -1.26 -24.79
CA THR A 112 -10.35 0.00 -25.52
C THR A 112 -10.15 -0.31 -27.01
N LEU A 113 -10.18 0.71 -27.86
CA LEU A 113 -9.96 0.52 -29.31
C LEU A 113 -8.57 -0.06 -29.65
N LYS A 114 -7.58 0.08 -28.76
CA LYS A 114 -6.18 -0.26 -29.04
C LYS A 114 -5.62 -1.39 -28.17
N PHE A 115 -6.19 -1.62 -26.99
CA PHE A 115 -5.71 -2.63 -26.05
C PHE A 115 -6.81 -3.02 -25.05
N ASN A 116 -6.65 -4.20 -24.46
CA ASN A 116 -7.52 -4.68 -23.39
C ASN A 116 -6.78 -4.51 -22.06
N ILE A 117 -7.43 -3.85 -21.10
CA ILE A 117 -6.95 -3.72 -19.73
C ILE A 117 -7.69 -4.73 -18.87
N LEU A 118 -6.98 -5.60 -18.18
CA LEU A 118 -7.53 -6.51 -17.19
C LEU A 118 -7.38 -5.89 -15.80
N ILE A 119 -8.50 -5.69 -15.09
CA ILE A 119 -8.51 -5.24 -13.70
C ILE A 119 -8.46 -6.48 -12.81
N HIS A 120 -7.40 -6.59 -12.00
CA HIS A 120 -7.14 -7.75 -11.15
C HIS A 120 -7.72 -7.60 -9.75
N SER A 121 -7.63 -6.40 -9.18
CA SER A 121 -8.08 -6.14 -7.82
C SER A 121 -8.33 -4.66 -7.58
N ILE A 122 -9.34 -4.39 -6.77
CA ILE A 122 -9.57 -3.10 -6.12
C ILE A 122 -9.57 -3.39 -4.62
N GLY A 123 -8.69 -2.72 -3.89
CA GLY A 123 -8.55 -2.87 -2.44
C GLY A 123 -9.81 -2.39 -1.73
N GLU A 124 -10.12 -3.01 -0.60
CA GLU A 124 -11.33 -2.72 0.19
C GLU A 124 -11.39 -1.27 0.69
N ASN A 125 -10.24 -0.58 0.77
CA ASN A 125 -10.14 0.83 1.14
C ASN A 125 -10.16 1.79 -0.08
N GLY A 126 -10.17 1.26 -1.31
CA GLY A 126 -10.12 2.03 -2.56
C GLY A 126 -8.77 2.69 -2.84
N PHE A 127 -7.71 2.33 -2.12
CA PHE A 127 -6.36 2.86 -2.28
C PHE A 127 -5.35 1.87 -2.87
N GLU A 128 -5.68 0.58 -2.84
CA GLU A 128 -4.92 -0.45 -3.56
C GLU A 128 -5.64 -0.80 -4.86
N PHE A 129 -4.91 -0.91 -5.96
CA PHE A 129 -5.47 -1.23 -7.26
C PHE A 129 -4.41 -1.94 -8.09
N ALA A 130 -4.83 -2.95 -8.85
CA ALA A 130 -3.96 -3.64 -9.79
C ALA A 130 -4.67 -3.87 -11.12
N SER A 131 -3.98 -3.54 -12.20
CA SER A 131 -4.43 -3.79 -13.56
C SER A 131 -3.29 -4.26 -14.44
N SER A 132 -3.60 -4.79 -15.62
CA SER A 132 -2.57 -5.10 -16.60
C SER A 132 -3.07 -4.92 -18.02
N LEU A 133 -2.16 -4.58 -18.92
CA LEU A 133 -2.45 -4.55 -20.35
C LEU A 133 -1.37 -5.27 -21.14
N PHE A 134 -1.76 -5.89 -22.25
CA PHE A 134 -0.83 -6.40 -23.23
C PHE A 134 -0.64 -5.36 -24.33
N TYR A 135 0.62 -5.10 -24.67
CA TYR A 135 0.96 -4.23 -25.78
C TYR A 135 2.04 -4.88 -26.63
N SER A 136 1.87 -4.78 -27.95
CA SER A 136 2.79 -5.35 -28.94
C SER A 136 3.34 -4.25 -29.82
N LYS A 137 4.67 -4.12 -29.87
CA LYS A 137 5.38 -3.20 -30.79
C LYS A 137 6.40 -3.99 -31.58
N SER A 138 6.38 -3.87 -32.91
CA SER A 138 7.34 -4.52 -33.81
C SER A 138 7.48 -6.05 -33.59
N LYS A 139 6.37 -6.75 -33.36
CA LYS A 139 6.28 -8.20 -33.06
C LYS A 139 6.78 -8.65 -31.68
N GLU A 140 7.27 -7.75 -30.83
CA GLU A 140 7.49 -8.05 -29.41
C GLU A 140 6.23 -7.75 -28.61
N ARG A 141 5.68 -8.77 -27.93
CA ARG A 141 4.57 -8.64 -26.99
C ARG A 141 5.12 -8.47 -25.57
N ALA A 142 4.67 -7.45 -24.87
CA ALA A 142 4.98 -7.21 -23.47
C ALA A 142 3.70 -7.11 -22.64
N LEU A 143 3.78 -7.57 -21.39
CA LEU A 143 2.74 -7.39 -20.37
C LEU A 143 3.16 -6.24 -19.45
N PHE A 144 2.30 -5.25 -19.33
CA PHE A 144 2.47 -4.14 -18.39
C PHE A 144 1.58 -4.43 -17.20
N PHE A 145 2.17 -4.85 -16.09
CA PHE A 145 1.46 -5.05 -14.83
C PHE A 145 1.57 -3.79 -13.99
N GLN A 146 0.43 -3.19 -13.67
CA GLN A 146 0.31 -1.88 -13.09
C GLN A 146 -0.29 -2.01 -11.69
N THR A 147 0.34 -1.37 -10.71
CA THR A 147 -0.17 -1.31 -9.34
C THR A 147 -0.24 0.12 -8.88
N MET A 148 -1.25 0.43 -8.09
CA MET A 148 -1.40 1.68 -7.38
C MET A 148 -1.63 1.34 -5.91
N ASN A 149 -0.87 2.00 -5.06
CA ASN A 149 -1.00 2.01 -3.62
C ASN A 149 -1.01 3.48 -3.16
N ASP A 150 -1.40 3.76 -1.91
CA ASP A 150 -1.53 5.11 -1.32
C ASP A 150 -0.46 6.15 -1.70
N ASN A 151 0.80 5.71 -1.87
CA ASN A 151 1.94 6.61 -2.04
C ASN A 151 2.75 6.31 -3.30
N GLU A 152 2.36 5.31 -4.09
CA GLU A 152 3.21 4.81 -5.15
C GLU A 152 2.42 4.12 -6.24
N TYR A 153 2.71 4.53 -7.47
CA TYR A 153 2.33 3.85 -8.68
C TYR A 153 3.53 3.07 -9.18
N SER A 154 3.32 1.83 -9.61
CA SER A 154 4.39 1.03 -10.19
C SER A 154 3.92 0.29 -11.43
N ILE A 155 4.83 0.14 -12.39
CA ILE A 155 4.61 -0.64 -13.60
C ILE A 155 5.76 -1.61 -13.76
N CYS A 156 5.44 -2.90 -13.72
CA CYS A 156 6.36 -3.99 -14.04
C CYS A 156 6.10 -4.43 -15.49
N ILE A 157 7.12 -4.35 -16.33
CA ILE A 157 7.06 -4.82 -17.71
C ILE A 157 7.62 -6.23 -17.76
N TYR A 158 6.83 -7.17 -18.27
CA TYR A 158 7.24 -8.54 -18.50
C TYR A 158 7.36 -8.83 -20.00
N LYS A 159 8.48 -9.43 -20.40
CA LYS A 159 8.72 -9.96 -21.74
C LYS A 159 9.06 -11.44 -21.63
N ALA A 160 8.48 -12.28 -22.49
CA ALA A 160 8.68 -13.75 -22.45
C ALA A 160 8.54 -14.35 -21.03
N TYR A 161 7.55 -13.87 -20.26
CA TYR A 161 7.28 -14.29 -18.87
C TYR A 161 8.37 -13.98 -17.84
N GLN A 162 9.34 -13.13 -18.17
CA GLN A 162 10.38 -12.64 -17.26
C GLN A 162 10.21 -11.14 -17.02
N LEU A 163 10.50 -10.69 -15.80
CA LEU A 163 10.51 -9.27 -15.45
C LEU A 163 11.63 -8.60 -16.25
N PHE A 164 11.24 -7.70 -17.15
CA PHE A 164 12.17 -6.92 -17.97
C PHE A 164 12.59 -5.65 -17.25
N GLU A 165 11.61 -4.88 -16.76
CA GLU A 165 11.88 -3.58 -16.14
C GLU A 165 10.77 -3.20 -15.15
N LYS A 166 11.10 -2.35 -14.18
CA LYS A 166 10.14 -1.82 -13.20
C LYS A 166 10.28 -0.30 -13.12
N PHE A 167 9.14 0.39 -13.21
CA PHE A 167 9.03 1.83 -13.02
C PHE A 167 8.21 2.13 -11.77
N GLN A 168 8.59 3.18 -11.05
CA GLN A 168 7.93 3.65 -9.84
C GLN A 168 7.75 5.17 -9.89
N GLY A 169 6.66 5.67 -9.32
CA GLY A 169 6.32 7.09 -9.38
C GLY A 169 5.20 7.48 -8.43
N LEU A 170 4.94 8.79 -8.36
CA LEU A 170 3.97 9.37 -7.41
C LEU A 170 2.53 9.31 -7.93
N ASP A 171 2.35 9.30 -9.26
CA ASP A 171 1.05 9.20 -9.92
C ASP A 171 1.15 8.42 -11.25
N SER A 172 0.01 8.14 -11.88
CA SER A 172 -0.05 7.43 -13.16
C SER A 172 0.72 8.12 -14.28
N ASN A 173 0.75 9.46 -14.28
CA ASN A 173 1.41 10.25 -15.31
C ASN A 173 2.94 10.16 -15.16
N ASP A 174 3.45 10.25 -13.93
CA ASP A 174 4.88 10.13 -13.63
C ASP A 174 5.44 8.79 -14.12
N VAL A 175 4.72 7.68 -13.85
CA VAL A 175 5.20 6.34 -14.24
C VAL A 175 5.14 6.14 -15.76
N TRP A 176 4.04 6.51 -16.43
CA TRP A 176 3.92 6.33 -17.87
C TRP A 176 4.82 7.28 -18.68
N LYS A 177 5.07 8.51 -18.20
CA LYS A 177 6.04 9.43 -18.80
C LYS A 177 7.46 8.87 -18.79
N LYS A 178 7.87 8.20 -17.69
CA LYS A 178 9.18 7.54 -17.60
C LYS A 178 9.34 6.43 -18.64
N ILE A 179 8.28 5.68 -18.95
CA ILE A 179 8.29 4.63 -19.98
C ILE A 179 8.38 5.24 -21.38
N GLY A 180 7.68 6.35 -21.64
CA GLY A 180 7.80 7.12 -22.87
C GLY A 180 7.18 6.47 -24.13
N ILE A 181 6.34 5.45 -23.96
CA ILE A 181 5.54 4.82 -25.04
C ILE A 181 4.06 5.16 -24.88
N LEU A 182 3.25 4.91 -25.91
CA LEU A 182 1.79 5.18 -25.88
C LEU A 182 1.42 6.64 -25.56
N LYS A 183 2.24 7.59 -26.03
CA LYS A 183 2.08 9.04 -25.78
C LYS A 183 0.77 9.63 -26.32
N ASP A 184 0.07 8.89 -27.18
CA ASP A 184 -1.22 9.25 -27.76
C ASP A 184 -2.42 8.84 -26.89
N GLN A 185 -2.18 8.15 -25.77
CA GLN A 185 -3.21 7.73 -24.82
C GLN A 185 -3.06 8.49 -23.50
N SER A 186 -4.17 8.73 -22.82
CA SER A 186 -4.11 9.24 -21.45
C SER A 186 -3.56 8.17 -20.52
N GLU A 187 -2.62 8.56 -19.66
CA GLU A 187 -1.97 7.70 -18.69
C GLU A 187 -2.95 7.13 -17.66
N ILE A 188 -4.03 7.87 -17.37
CA ILE A 188 -5.14 7.42 -16.52
C ILE A 188 -5.93 6.31 -17.22
N THR A 189 -6.19 6.47 -18.52
CA THR A 189 -6.84 5.44 -19.35
C THR A 189 -6.00 4.18 -19.43
N LEU A 190 -4.67 4.29 -19.55
CA LEU A 190 -3.77 3.14 -19.56
C LEU A 190 -3.85 2.32 -18.26
N PHE A 191 -4.04 2.98 -17.12
CA PHE A 191 -4.32 2.29 -15.85
C PHE A 191 -5.74 1.71 -15.77
N GLY A 192 -6.70 2.26 -16.52
CA GLY A 192 -8.13 1.92 -16.48
C GLY A 192 -8.92 2.66 -15.40
N LEU A 193 -8.36 3.74 -14.84
CA LEU A 193 -8.93 4.48 -13.70
C LEU A 193 -10.04 5.48 -14.10
N ASP A 194 -10.15 5.81 -15.37
CA ASP A 194 -11.21 6.64 -15.94
C ASP A 194 -12.48 5.84 -16.30
N ASN A 195 -12.43 4.50 -16.20
CA ASN A 195 -13.58 3.65 -16.45
C ASN A 195 -14.63 3.81 -15.35
N SER A 196 -15.89 4.03 -15.74
CA SER A 196 -17.01 4.28 -14.81
C SER A 196 -17.22 3.16 -13.80
N ILE A 197 -17.08 1.89 -14.20
CA ILE A 197 -17.24 0.73 -13.31
C ILE A 197 -16.10 0.68 -12.30
N VAL A 198 -14.87 0.98 -12.73
CA VAL A 198 -13.71 1.07 -11.84
C VAL A 198 -13.90 2.21 -10.83
N GLN A 199 -14.33 3.38 -11.29
CA GLN A 199 -14.60 4.53 -10.42
C GLN A 199 -15.70 4.23 -9.40
N GLU A 200 -16.81 3.62 -9.83
CA GLU A 200 -17.88 3.25 -8.91
C GLU A 200 -17.39 2.28 -7.83
N LYS A 201 -16.64 1.24 -8.22
CA LYS A 201 -16.08 0.27 -7.25
C LYS A 201 -15.05 0.90 -6.32
N LEU A 202 -14.21 1.81 -6.81
CA LEU A 202 -13.28 2.58 -5.99
C LEU A 202 -14.03 3.45 -4.98
N GLU A 203 -15.09 4.13 -5.41
CA GLU A 203 -15.93 4.95 -4.53
C GLU A 203 -16.69 4.11 -3.50
N GLN A 204 -17.24 2.95 -3.88
CA GLN A 204 -17.87 2.02 -2.94
C GLN A 204 -16.88 1.51 -1.88
N ALA A 205 -15.66 1.18 -2.28
CA ALA A 205 -14.59 0.80 -1.36
C ALA A 205 -14.21 1.98 -0.42
N ARG A 206 -14.16 3.21 -0.95
CA ARG A 206 -13.93 4.43 -0.15
C ARG A 206 -15.09 4.75 0.79
N ARG A 207 -16.33 4.34 0.52
CA ARG A 207 -17.48 4.55 1.42
C ARG A 207 -17.41 3.72 2.72
N VAL A 208 -16.49 2.76 2.81
CA VAL A 208 -16.17 2.04 4.06
C VAL A 208 -15.37 2.93 5.04
N VAL A 209 -14.92 4.12 4.59
CA VAL A 209 -14.22 5.10 5.42
C VAL A 209 -15.15 5.66 6.50
N CYS A 210 -14.71 5.63 7.75
CA CYS A 210 -15.40 6.21 8.90
C CYS A 210 -14.92 7.65 9.12
N PHE A 211 -15.72 8.65 8.78
CA PHE A 211 -15.30 10.04 8.94
C PHE A 211 -15.34 10.49 10.40
N TYR A 212 -14.71 11.63 10.73
CA TYR A 212 -14.54 12.11 12.11
C TYR A 212 -15.87 12.21 12.91
N ASN A 213 -16.97 12.51 12.24
CA ASN A 213 -18.31 12.59 12.81
C ASN A 213 -18.85 11.22 13.23
N GLU A 214 -18.39 10.15 12.59
CA GLU A 214 -18.80 8.77 12.84
C GLU A 214 -17.87 8.03 13.82
N TRP A 215 -16.80 8.66 14.33
CA TRP A 215 -15.87 8.02 15.27
C TRP A 215 -16.53 7.55 16.57
N ASP A 216 -17.70 8.08 16.95
CA ASP A 216 -18.47 7.61 18.12
C ASP A 216 -19.13 6.25 17.87
N ASN A 217 -19.25 5.83 16.60
CA ASN A 217 -19.75 4.51 16.25
C ASN A 217 -18.65 3.47 16.49
N TYR A 218 -18.57 3.00 17.75
CA TYR A 218 -17.58 2.01 18.17
C TYR A 218 -17.60 0.76 17.29
N SER A 219 -18.77 0.26 16.89
CA SER A 219 -18.87 -0.94 16.03
C SER A 219 -18.20 -0.75 14.68
N LYS A 220 -18.41 0.40 14.03
CA LYS A 220 -17.75 0.75 12.75
C LYS A 220 -16.25 0.89 12.93
N MET A 221 -15.81 1.56 14.00
CA MET A 221 -14.39 1.73 14.33
C MET A 221 -13.70 0.40 14.68
N GLU A 222 -14.40 -0.50 15.37
CA GLU A 222 -13.89 -1.82 15.74
C GLU A 222 -13.68 -2.71 14.50
N GLN A 223 -14.57 -2.64 13.51
CA GLN A 223 -14.37 -3.34 12.22
C GLN A 223 -13.10 -2.86 11.52
N ILE A 224 -12.90 -1.54 11.47
CA ILE A 224 -11.70 -0.91 10.91
C ILE A 224 -10.45 -1.35 11.69
N PHE A 225 -10.52 -1.40 13.02
CA PHE A 225 -9.43 -1.89 13.88
C PHE A 225 -9.09 -3.36 13.62
N LYS A 226 -10.10 -4.24 13.58
CA LYS A 226 -9.94 -5.70 13.33
C LYS A 226 -9.24 -5.95 12.00
N TYR A 227 -9.60 -5.19 10.97
CA TYR A 227 -8.99 -5.31 9.65
C TYR A 227 -7.56 -4.76 9.59
N ASN A 228 -7.36 -3.53 10.07
CA ASN A 228 -6.10 -2.81 9.84
C ASN A 228 -5.02 -3.11 10.89
N LEU A 229 -5.41 -3.19 12.16
CA LEU A 229 -4.50 -3.05 13.31
C LEU A 229 -4.37 -4.33 14.15
N GLN A 230 -5.47 -5.05 14.40
CA GLN A 230 -5.53 -6.17 15.37
C GLN A 230 -4.47 -7.26 15.16
N LYS A 231 -4.17 -7.61 13.90
CA LYS A 231 -3.15 -8.64 13.58
C LYS A 231 -1.70 -8.12 13.64
N ARG A 232 -1.51 -6.83 13.90
CA ARG A 232 -0.24 -6.11 13.69
C ARG A 232 0.20 -5.27 14.89
N THR A 233 -0.59 -5.25 15.96
CA THR A 233 -0.29 -4.57 17.23
C THR A 233 -0.45 -5.55 18.40
N SER A 234 0.09 -5.18 19.57
CA SER A 234 -0.09 -5.96 20.81
C SER A 234 -1.56 -5.97 21.24
N SER A 235 -2.06 -7.11 21.72
CA SER A 235 -3.49 -7.33 22.04
C SER A 235 -4.07 -6.48 23.19
N GLN A 236 -3.29 -5.60 23.81
CA GLN A 236 -3.67 -4.85 25.01
C GLN A 236 -3.67 -3.31 24.84
N ILE A 237 -3.50 -2.79 23.62
CA ILE A 237 -3.44 -1.34 23.40
C ILE A 237 -4.85 -0.75 23.34
N ASN A 238 -5.07 0.33 24.10
CA ASN A 238 -6.31 1.11 24.01
C ASN A 238 -6.28 2.00 22.76
N TRP A 239 -6.43 1.38 21.59
CA TRP A 239 -6.33 2.07 20.30
C TRP A 239 -7.43 3.13 20.10
N TYR A 240 -8.60 2.94 20.72
CA TYR A 240 -9.76 3.80 20.51
C TYR A 240 -9.60 5.16 21.19
N SER A 241 -8.85 5.24 22.31
CA SER A 241 -8.63 6.49 23.04
C SER A 241 -7.94 7.55 22.19
N LEU A 242 -7.09 7.16 21.22
CA LEU A 242 -6.49 8.10 20.26
C LEU A 242 -7.57 8.89 19.51
N PHE A 243 -8.62 8.22 19.06
CA PHE A 243 -9.71 8.82 18.30
C PHE A 243 -10.65 9.62 19.19
N GLU A 244 -10.97 9.12 20.39
CA GLU A 244 -11.78 9.85 21.38
C GLU A 244 -11.11 11.17 21.79
N GLU A 245 -9.83 11.13 22.19
CA GLU A 245 -9.09 12.33 22.58
C GLU A 245 -8.93 13.30 21.42
N TRP A 246 -8.64 12.80 20.23
CA TRP A 246 -8.43 13.66 19.07
C TRP A 246 -9.74 14.31 18.60
N LYS A 247 -10.87 13.64 18.76
CA LYS A 247 -12.19 14.22 18.49
C LYS A 247 -12.50 15.37 19.45
N GLN A 248 -12.18 15.21 20.73
CA GLN A 248 -12.37 16.24 21.75
C GLN A 248 -11.38 17.41 21.62
N ASN A 249 -10.22 17.19 21.00
CA ASN A 249 -9.22 18.23 20.81
C ASN A 249 -9.63 19.24 19.74
N ASN A 250 -9.49 20.53 20.04
CA ASN A 250 -9.73 21.63 19.10
C ASN A 250 -8.75 21.59 17.91
N CYS A 251 -7.55 21.05 18.10
CA CYS A 251 -6.58 20.89 17.02
C CYS A 251 -6.97 19.71 16.12
N GLN A 252 -7.12 20.00 14.82
CA GLN A 252 -7.42 18.98 13.80
C GLN A 252 -6.18 18.18 13.38
N ILE A 253 -4.98 18.64 13.75
CA ILE A 253 -3.69 18.07 13.33
C ILE A 253 -3.04 17.37 14.52
N ILE A 254 -2.47 16.19 14.27
CA ILE A 254 -1.60 15.48 15.22
C ILE A 254 -0.25 15.17 14.57
N GLU A 255 0.75 14.99 15.43
CA GLU A 255 1.98 14.29 15.08
C GLU A 255 1.84 12.82 15.51
N LEU A 256 2.01 11.89 14.57
CA LEU A 256 1.66 10.49 14.73
C LEU A 256 2.45 9.81 15.86
N TYR A 257 3.77 9.95 15.88
CA TYR A 257 4.62 9.20 16.80
C TYR A 257 4.43 9.66 18.25
N SER A 258 4.26 10.97 18.47
CA SER A 258 3.94 11.51 19.80
C SER A 258 2.60 10.99 20.30
N ARG A 259 1.59 10.84 19.43
CA ARG A 259 0.30 10.28 19.83
C ARG A 259 0.41 8.78 20.13
N LEU A 260 1.13 8.03 19.32
CA LEU A 260 1.36 6.61 19.58
C LEU A 260 2.20 6.39 20.84
N ALA A 261 3.18 7.25 21.12
CA ALA A 261 4.01 7.16 22.33
C ALA A 261 3.20 7.27 23.64
N LEU A 262 2.00 7.87 23.61
CA LEU A 262 1.09 7.92 24.76
C LEU A 262 0.32 6.61 24.98
N LEU A 263 0.13 5.80 23.93
CA LEU A 263 -0.62 4.54 23.99
C LEU A 263 0.25 3.33 24.34
N TYR A 264 1.55 3.45 24.14
CA TYR A 264 2.52 2.36 24.29
C TYR A 264 3.45 2.63 25.49
N PRO A 265 4.08 1.59 26.06
CA PRO A 265 5.09 1.75 27.10
C PRO A 265 6.25 2.67 26.67
N SER A 266 6.85 3.36 27.63
CA SER A 266 8.03 4.20 27.40
C SER A 266 9.16 3.39 26.74
N ASN A 267 9.81 3.97 25.72
CA ASN A 267 10.86 3.36 24.89
C ASN A 267 10.40 2.22 23.97
N TYR A 268 9.10 2.08 23.71
CA TYR A 268 8.60 1.12 22.72
C TYR A 268 9.14 1.46 21.31
N ILE A 269 9.68 0.46 20.62
CA ILE A 269 10.21 0.61 19.26
C ILE A 269 9.19 0.04 18.28
N PHE A 270 8.57 0.92 17.50
CA PHE A 270 7.60 0.51 16.49
C PHE A 270 8.27 -0.17 15.30
N SER A 271 7.70 -1.30 14.86
CA SER A 271 8.11 -1.90 13.60
C SER A 271 7.56 -1.10 12.41
N LYS A 272 8.25 -1.14 11.26
CA LYS A 272 7.75 -0.54 10.01
C LYS A 272 6.36 -1.07 9.64
N ARG A 273 6.07 -2.34 9.96
CA ARG A 273 4.79 -2.99 9.68
C ARG A 273 3.66 -2.45 10.56
N GLU A 274 3.98 -2.19 11.83
CA GLU A 274 3.03 -1.63 12.80
C GLU A 274 2.68 -0.17 12.49
N ILE A 275 3.68 0.66 12.17
CA ILE A 275 3.42 2.04 11.72
C ILE A 275 2.55 2.05 10.45
N ARG A 276 2.83 1.17 9.47
CA ARG A 276 1.98 1.02 8.29
C ARG A 276 0.55 0.63 8.62
N ALA A 277 0.36 -0.20 9.64
CA ALA A 277 -0.97 -0.59 10.11
C ALA A 277 -1.72 0.62 10.69
N TRP A 278 -1.05 1.44 11.51
CA TRP A 278 -1.61 2.68 12.04
C TRP A 278 -1.96 3.69 10.95
N GLN A 279 -1.10 3.86 9.95
CA GLN A 279 -1.38 4.73 8.80
C GLN A 279 -2.60 4.25 8.02
N ALA A 280 -2.72 2.95 7.77
CA ALA A 280 -3.88 2.37 7.10
C ALA A 280 -5.16 2.60 7.92
N MET A 281 -5.08 2.45 9.24
CA MET A 281 -6.20 2.74 10.13
C MET A 281 -6.61 4.21 10.05
N LEU A 282 -5.66 5.15 10.12
CA LEU A 282 -5.96 6.59 10.01
C LEU A 282 -6.65 6.94 8.69
N ARG A 283 -6.21 6.36 7.56
CA ARG A 283 -6.87 6.56 6.26
C ARG A 283 -8.28 5.99 6.23
N ALA A 284 -8.47 4.79 6.75
CA ALA A 284 -9.79 4.17 6.87
C ALA A 284 -10.73 4.96 7.80
N THR A 285 -10.19 5.81 8.68
CA THR A 285 -10.95 6.74 9.52
C THR A 285 -11.02 8.17 8.95
N GLY A 286 -10.74 8.34 7.66
CA GLY A 286 -10.90 9.61 6.94
C GLY A 286 -9.81 10.65 7.24
N CYS A 287 -8.69 10.25 7.84
CA CYS A 287 -7.56 11.13 8.08
C CYS A 287 -6.62 11.18 6.87
N VAL A 288 -5.96 12.32 6.70
CA VAL A 288 -5.04 12.59 5.59
C VAL A 288 -3.66 12.94 6.14
N ASN A 289 -2.61 12.41 5.52
CA ASN A 289 -1.23 12.79 5.82
C ASN A 289 -0.92 14.14 5.15
N ILE A 290 -0.43 15.10 5.93
CA ILE A 290 -0.12 16.47 5.50
C ILE A 290 1.36 16.84 5.72
N THR A 291 2.22 15.82 5.85
CA THR A 291 3.66 16.00 6.05
C THR A 291 4.29 16.66 4.82
N PRO A 292 5.03 17.78 4.97
CA PRO A 292 5.51 18.57 3.83
C PRO A 292 6.89 18.12 3.30
N PHE A 293 7.53 17.14 3.95
CA PHE A 293 8.90 16.70 3.65
C PHE A 293 9.00 15.18 3.43
N ASP A 294 10.09 14.76 2.81
CA ASP A 294 10.37 13.35 2.53
C ASP A 294 10.88 12.61 3.79
N LYS A 295 10.66 11.29 3.83
CA LYS A 295 11.12 10.41 4.91
C LYS A 295 12.64 10.36 5.09
N LYS A 296 13.40 10.78 4.07
CA LYS A 296 14.86 10.96 4.15
C LYS A 296 15.26 12.10 5.10
N GLU A 297 14.40 13.11 5.23
CA GLU A 297 14.65 14.26 6.10
C GLU A 297 14.28 13.95 7.54
N SER A 298 13.10 13.35 7.75
CA SER A 298 12.63 12.99 9.08
C SER A 298 11.58 11.89 9.04
N GLU A 299 11.50 11.15 10.15
CA GLU A 299 10.49 10.12 10.37
C GLU A 299 9.17 10.69 10.92
N ILE A 300 9.14 11.98 11.29
CA ILE A 300 7.94 12.65 11.80
C ILE A 300 6.82 12.64 10.74
N GLU A 301 5.59 12.35 11.17
CA GLU A 301 4.41 12.38 10.30
C GLU A 301 3.27 13.20 10.91
N PHE A 302 2.76 14.17 10.14
CA PHE A 302 1.61 14.99 10.50
C PHE A 302 0.34 14.49 9.81
N TRP A 303 -0.73 14.32 10.57
CA TRP A 303 -2.01 13.83 10.10
C TRP A 303 -3.14 14.76 10.51
N THR A 304 -4.12 14.95 9.62
CA THR A 304 -5.31 15.78 9.86
C THR A 304 -6.58 14.97 9.77
N ARG A 305 -7.55 15.27 10.65
CA ARG A 305 -8.93 14.77 10.57
C ARG A 305 -9.88 15.71 9.80
N SER A 306 -9.36 16.80 9.23
CA SER A 306 -10.16 17.75 8.46
C SER A 306 -10.68 17.11 7.16
N PRO A 307 -11.98 17.23 6.83
CA PRO A 307 -12.51 16.79 5.54
C PRO A 307 -11.96 17.62 4.38
N ASN A 308 -11.48 18.85 4.64
CA ASN A 308 -10.75 19.66 3.68
C ASN A 308 -9.32 19.90 4.18
N PRO A 309 -8.33 19.09 3.75
CA PRO A 309 -6.98 19.13 4.31
C PRO A 309 -6.13 20.29 3.78
N GLU A 310 -6.54 20.99 2.72
CA GLU A 310 -5.71 21.97 2.01
C GLU A 310 -5.23 23.12 2.90
N SER A 311 -6.11 23.68 3.74
CA SER A 311 -5.73 24.73 4.68
C SER A 311 -4.70 24.23 5.70
N ASN A 312 -4.88 23.02 6.23
CA ASN A 312 -3.95 22.43 7.20
C ASN A 312 -2.60 22.11 6.56
N LYS A 313 -2.62 21.64 5.31
CA LYS A 313 -1.41 21.40 4.50
C LYS A 313 -0.65 22.69 4.24
N ALA A 314 -1.34 23.77 3.86
CA ALA A 314 -0.73 25.09 3.66
C ALA A 314 -0.08 25.62 4.95
N VAL A 315 -0.76 25.50 6.10
CA VAL A 315 -0.24 25.93 7.41
C VAL A 315 1.00 25.13 7.79
N ILE A 316 0.95 23.80 7.71
CA ILE A 316 2.10 22.94 8.06
C ILE A 316 3.28 23.19 7.12
N ASN A 317 3.02 23.37 5.82
CA ASN A 317 4.06 23.70 4.85
C ASN A 317 4.69 25.07 5.13
N MET A 318 3.89 26.07 5.50
CA MET A 318 4.39 27.38 5.91
C MET A 318 5.26 27.27 7.17
N LEU A 319 4.83 26.51 8.19
CA LEU A 319 5.62 26.31 9.41
C LEU A 319 6.94 25.58 9.12
N TYR A 320 6.93 24.63 8.19
CA TYR A 320 8.13 23.94 7.72
C TYR A 320 9.12 24.89 7.06
N HIS A 321 8.70 25.61 6.02
CA HIS A 321 9.58 26.49 5.24
C HIS A 321 10.13 27.66 6.06
N ASN A 322 9.41 28.12 7.08
CA ASN A 322 9.88 29.16 7.99
C ASN A 322 10.70 28.61 9.18
N GLY A 323 10.97 27.30 9.23
CA GLY A 323 11.80 26.68 10.28
C GLY A 323 11.13 26.61 11.65
N PHE A 324 9.81 26.71 11.73
CA PHE A 324 9.05 26.63 12.98
C PHE A 324 8.72 25.19 13.39
N LEU A 325 8.87 24.22 12.48
CA LEU A 325 8.76 22.80 12.82
C LEU A 325 10.11 22.27 13.27
N ASN A 326 10.18 21.77 14.50
CA ASN A 326 11.38 21.10 15.00
C ASN A 326 11.50 19.69 14.41
N ILE A 327 12.12 19.62 13.24
CA ILE A 327 12.32 18.39 12.48
C ILE A 327 13.76 17.95 12.74
N MET A 328 13.98 17.35 13.91
CA MET A 328 15.29 16.81 14.26
C MET A 328 15.62 15.67 13.28
N SER A 329 16.42 15.95 12.25
CA SER A 329 16.93 14.89 11.36
C SER A 329 17.88 14.00 12.15
N LYS A 330 17.97 12.72 11.78
CA LYS A 330 18.96 11.79 12.38
C LYS A 330 20.39 12.34 12.29
N ASN A 331 20.69 13.05 11.20
CA ASN A 331 22.01 13.66 10.98
C ASN A 331 22.27 14.87 11.90
N THR A 332 21.22 15.62 12.28
CA THR A 332 21.35 16.78 13.18
C THR A 332 21.46 16.35 14.63
N ALA A 333 20.77 15.29 15.04
CA ALA A 333 20.93 14.72 16.38
C ALA A 333 22.37 14.23 16.61
N ASP A 334 22.92 13.48 15.66
CA ASP A 334 24.30 13.00 15.71
C ASP A 334 25.33 14.13 15.69
N SER A 335 25.10 15.20 14.93
CA SER A 335 26.02 16.34 14.86
C SER A 335 25.96 17.23 16.11
N ILE A 336 24.78 17.42 16.68
CA ILE A 336 24.58 18.13 17.95
C ILE A 336 25.19 17.32 19.11
N GLU A 337 25.00 16.00 19.13
CA GLU A 337 25.60 15.13 20.14
C GLU A 337 27.13 15.10 19.99
N LYS A 338 27.66 14.98 18.76
CA LYS A 338 29.11 15.10 18.50
C LYS A 338 29.66 16.47 18.91
N PHE A 339 28.94 17.56 18.63
CA PHE A 339 29.33 18.90 19.03
C PHE A 339 29.40 19.00 20.55
N TRP A 340 28.35 18.60 21.27
CA TRP A 340 28.32 18.70 22.72
C TRP A 340 29.32 17.76 23.40
N ASN A 341 29.50 16.54 22.90
CA ASN A 341 30.53 15.61 23.40
C ASN A 341 31.94 16.17 23.18
N SER A 342 32.19 16.77 22.01
CA SER A 342 33.48 17.42 21.71
C SER A 342 33.67 18.67 22.57
N PHE A 343 32.62 19.44 22.80
CA PHE A 343 32.62 20.63 23.64
C PHE A 343 32.89 20.24 25.11
N GLU A 344 32.19 19.25 25.66
CA GLU A 344 32.43 18.73 27.01
C GLU A 344 33.86 18.19 27.18
N HIS A 345 34.34 17.38 26.23
CA HIS A 345 35.71 16.89 26.22
C HIS A 345 36.72 18.05 26.23
N SER A 346 36.48 19.09 25.43
CA SER A 346 37.33 20.28 25.39
C SER A 346 37.32 21.03 26.73
N LEU A 347 36.18 21.15 27.41
CA LEU A 347 36.09 21.81 28.71
C LEU A 347 36.80 21.05 29.84
N ASN A 348 37.01 19.73 29.68
CA ASN A 348 37.76 18.90 30.63
C ASN A 348 39.29 19.02 30.48
N LEU A 349 39.78 19.64 29.40
CA LEU A 349 41.20 19.94 29.24
C LEU A 349 41.68 21.03 30.22
N ASN A 350 42.98 21.03 30.51
CA ASN A 350 43.59 22.03 31.38
C ASN A 350 43.43 23.44 30.76
N LYS A 351 43.14 24.43 31.60
CA LYS A 351 42.89 25.82 31.20
C LYS A 351 44.03 26.40 30.35
N ARG A 352 45.29 26.15 30.74
CA ARG A 352 46.48 26.60 29.98
C ARG A 352 46.58 25.96 28.60
N GLU A 353 46.14 24.71 28.47
CA GLU A 353 46.15 23.98 27.20
C GLU A 353 45.07 24.49 26.23
N LEU A 354 43.93 24.92 26.77
CA LEU A 354 42.87 25.56 25.99
C LEU A 354 43.24 26.96 25.52
N GLU A 355 43.89 27.76 26.38
CA GLU A 355 44.39 29.09 26.02
C GLU A 355 45.36 29.02 24.84
N THR A 356 46.25 28.03 24.84
CA THR A 356 47.23 27.83 23.76
C THR A 356 46.62 27.26 22.49
N LYS A 357 45.73 26.25 22.59
CA LYS A 357 45.12 25.62 21.41
C LYS A 357 44.06 26.47 20.71
N LEU A 358 43.31 27.27 21.48
CA LEU A 358 42.18 28.05 20.95
C LEU A 358 42.52 29.54 20.79
N HIS A 359 43.68 30.00 21.26
CA HIS A 359 44.10 31.41 21.23
C HIS A 359 43.07 32.38 21.86
N VAL A 360 42.43 31.96 22.95
CA VAL A 360 41.42 32.75 23.67
C VAL A 360 41.85 33.02 25.11
N SER A 361 41.29 34.07 25.70
CA SER A 361 41.60 34.46 27.07
C SER A 361 41.11 33.44 28.10
N SER A 362 41.82 33.41 29.22
CA SER A 362 41.46 32.63 30.42
C SER A 362 40.05 32.93 30.93
N HIS A 363 39.56 34.16 30.72
CA HIS A 363 38.23 34.62 31.11
C HIS A 363 37.15 34.06 30.18
N THR A 364 37.39 34.05 28.87
CA THR A 364 36.50 33.48 27.86
C THR A 364 36.27 31.98 28.11
N ILE A 365 37.34 31.24 28.43
CA ILE A 365 37.24 29.79 28.78
C ILE A 365 36.42 29.58 30.06
N HIS A 366 36.58 30.46 31.05
CA HIS A 366 35.82 30.37 32.29
C HIS A 366 34.32 30.60 32.05
N ASN A 367 33.96 31.62 31.27
CA ASN A 367 32.56 31.89 30.92
C ASN A 367 31.94 30.77 30.08
N ALA A 368 32.71 30.17 29.16
CA ALA A 368 32.27 29.00 28.40
C ALA A 368 32.01 27.77 29.30
N LYS A 369 32.86 27.55 30.32
CA LYS A 369 32.63 26.49 31.34
C LYS A 369 31.36 26.74 32.15
N ILE A 370 31.08 27.99 32.52
CA ILE A 370 29.83 28.36 33.22
C ILE A 370 28.63 28.11 32.30
N TYR A 371 28.70 28.59 31.06
CA TYR A 371 27.61 28.45 30.10
C TYR A 371 27.28 26.98 29.81
N GLY A 372 28.30 26.14 29.61
CA GLY A 372 28.13 24.69 29.41
C GLY A 372 27.49 23.98 30.61
N ARG A 373 27.74 24.43 31.84
CA ARG A 373 27.10 23.88 33.06
C ARG A 373 25.64 24.29 33.24
N ILE A 374 25.23 25.42 32.65
CA ILE A 374 23.87 25.94 32.78
C ILE A 374 23.00 25.45 31.61
N ASN A 375 23.56 25.40 30.40
CA ASN A 375 22.83 25.17 29.16
C ASN A 375 23.25 23.89 28.42
N GLY A 376 24.15 23.09 29.00
CA GLY A 376 24.63 21.85 28.37
C GLY A 376 23.61 20.71 28.44
N PRO A 377 23.83 19.63 27.68
CA PRO A 377 22.96 18.46 27.70
C PRO A 377 22.90 17.86 29.11
N ARG A 378 21.69 17.46 29.55
CA ARG A 378 21.34 16.97 30.91
C ARG A 378 21.17 18.04 32.00
N CYS A 379 21.27 19.34 31.69
CA CYS A 379 20.91 20.38 32.65
C CYS A 379 19.38 20.44 32.86
N PRO A 380 18.89 20.71 34.09
CA PRO A 380 17.47 20.92 34.34
C PRO A 380 16.93 22.07 33.47
N ALA A 381 15.73 21.91 32.91
CA ALA A 381 15.10 22.97 32.12
C ALA A 381 14.99 24.26 32.96
N ILE A 382 15.50 25.37 32.43
CA ILE A 382 15.38 26.69 33.06
C ILE A 382 13.88 26.98 33.27
N SER A 383 13.48 27.20 34.52
CA SER A 383 12.11 27.58 34.86
C SER A 383 11.73 28.84 34.10
N LYS A 384 10.67 28.79 33.29
CA LYS A 384 10.19 29.96 32.54
C LYS A 384 9.99 31.14 33.51
N PRO A 385 10.48 32.35 33.19
CA PRO A 385 10.23 33.51 34.02
C PRO A 385 8.72 33.81 34.05
N PRO A 386 8.16 34.17 35.23
CA PRO A 386 6.74 34.45 35.35
C PRO A 386 6.37 35.68 34.51
N MET A 387 5.52 35.50 33.49
CA MET A 387 4.93 36.60 32.73
C MET A 387 3.90 37.33 33.59
N LYS A 388 4.17 38.58 33.97
CA LYS A 388 3.15 39.50 34.47
C LYS A 388 2.54 40.25 33.29
N ARG A 389 1.26 39.98 32.97
CA ARG A 389 0.49 40.77 32.00
C ARG A 389 -0.23 41.90 32.73
N LYS A 390 0.00 43.14 32.32
CA LYS A 390 -0.73 44.32 32.80
C LYS A 390 -1.81 44.64 31.78
N ILE A 391 -3.08 44.48 32.16
CA ILE A 391 -4.21 44.89 31.32
C ILE A 391 -4.36 46.40 31.51
N THR A 392 -4.01 47.18 30.50
CA THR A 392 -4.44 48.57 30.40
C THR A 392 -5.77 48.59 29.66
N SER A 393 -6.86 48.73 30.40
CA SER A 393 -8.16 49.06 29.84
C SER A 393 -8.11 50.50 29.33
N GLY A 394 -8.09 50.68 28.00
CA GLY A 394 -8.46 51.95 27.40
C GLY A 394 -9.93 52.19 27.67
N ILE A 395 -10.26 53.30 28.32
CA ILE A 395 -11.62 53.81 28.42
C ILE A 395 -12.08 54.14 27.00
N ILE A 396 -13.33 53.75 26.71
CA ILE A 396 -14.07 53.76 25.43
C ILE A 396 -13.84 55.03 24.62
#